data_AF-A0A959KJ47-F1
#
_entry.id   AF-A0A959KJ47-F1
#
_cell.length_a   1.000
_cell.length_b   1.000
_cell.length_c   1.000
_cell.angle_alpha   90.00
_cell.angle_beta   90.00
_cell.angle_gamma   90.00
#
_symmetry.space_group_name_H-M   'P 1'
#
loop_
_entity.id
_entity.type
_entity.pdbx_description
1 polymer ?
#
loop_
_entity_poly.entity_id
_entity_poly.type
_entity_poly.pdbx_seq_one_letter_code
_entity_poly.pdbx_strand_id
1 'polypeptide(L)'
;MVLFSALGSVQAQTIAFFADAACVQMSADCGSEGYTLQQDLLACGYTVNTFTGTDAGSWSAALAGADALVIPETPECVSTIVLGAGVRAVIESFVNGGGELLHVIGGAEDEAANFLNLTFGFALSGEGGDFTANITGAAAGTPFAGGPASLPPMNDGDAVSNLPPGALSIYSGGGYSQVALIPYGTGHVVTLGWDWYQCDDPASEQDAWRDVLCRSGAVANICVVADEPLIGRDEEVICDGDEVRLFIYDSELNESDDWYWYDNDDCAGTPIGIGEEIFVSPSSTTTYYASGKGGCGSGDCSDGATITVIELETPEIYNVTGGTMNTTCDNNNTGLVVGLDGSELNVTYELYFNGLSTGLTTP
;
A
#
# COMPACT_ATOMS: atom_id res chain seq x y z
N MET A 1 -13.11 -21.07 -30.02
CA MET A 1 -12.96 -19.67 -30.47
C MET A 1 -13.57 -18.79 -29.38
N VAL A 2 -12.83 -18.61 -28.30
CA VAL A 2 -13.16 -17.62 -27.28
C VAL A 2 -12.63 -16.30 -27.83
N LEU A 3 -13.52 -15.35 -28.09
CA LEU A 3 -13.09 -13.99 -28.39
C LEU A 3 -12.53 -13.42 -27.08
N PHE A 4 -11.22 -13.16 -27.05
CA PHE A 4 -10.62 -12.27 -26.07
C PHE A 4 -11.33 -10.92 -26.18
N SER A 5 -12.11 -10.55 -25.15
CA SER A 5 -12.64 -9.20 -25.05
C SER A 5 -11.45 -8.27 -24.88
N ALA A 6 -11.25 -7.40 -25.86
CA ALA A 6 -10.20 -6.40 -25.83
C ALA A 6 -10.24 -5.63 -24.51
N LEU A 7 -9.25 -5.88 -23.65
CA LEU A 7 -8.71 -4.84 -22.79
C LEU A 7 -8.46 -3.63 -23.71
N GLY A 8 -9.00 -2.46 -23.33
CA GLY A 8 -8.91 -1.24 -24.14
C GLY A 8 -7.48 -1.03 -24.65
N SER A 9 -7.32 -0.58 -25.90
CA SER A 9 -6.05 -0.58 -26.63
C SER A 9 -4.86 -0.13 -25.77
N VAL A 10 -4.14 -1.10 -25.21
CA VAL A 10 -2.84 -0.87 -24.59
C VAL A 10 -1.92 -0.57 -25.76
N GLN A 11 -1.22 0.57 -25.71
CA GLN A 11 -0.11 0.83 -26.62
C GLN A 11 0.79 -0.40 -26.59
N ALA A 12 1.14 -0.97 -27.75
CA ALA A 12 1.95 -2.19 -27.80
C ALA A 12 3.24 -1.98 -26.98
N GLN A 13 3.34 -2.66 -25.83
CA GLN A 13 4.53 -2.58 -24.99
C GLN A 13 5.70 -3.24 -25.71
N THR A 14 6.85 -2.59 -25.63
CA THR A 14 8.12 -3.08 -26.16
C THR A 14 8.85 -3.85 -25.07
N ILE A 15 9.04 -5.15 -25.30
CA ILE A 15 9.71 -6.06 -24.39
C ILE A 15 11.17 -6.23 -24.82
N ALA A 16 12.10 -6.00 -23.91
CA ALA A 16 13.46 -6.52 -23.99
C ALA A 16 13.46 -7.94 -23.43
N PHE A 17 13.67 -8.94 -24.29
CA PHE A 17 13.62 -10.35 -23.91
C PHE A 17 15.02 -10.94 -23.90
N PHE A 18 15.47 -11.43 -22.74
CA PHE A 18 16.79 -12.05 -22.61
C PHE A 18 16.79 -13.44 -23.25
N ALA A 19 17.61 -13.64 -24.29
CA ALA A 19 17.64 -14.85 -25.12
C ALA A 19 19.06 -15.38 -25.35
N ASP A 20 19.97 -15.20 -24.39
CA ASP A 20 21.33 -15.72 -24.51
C ASP A 20 21.31 -17.25 -24.46
N ALA A 21 21.70 -17.92 -25.54
CA ALA A 21 21.64 -19.38 -25.65
C ALA A 21 22.58 -20.13 -24.71
N ALA A 22 23.54 -19.45 -24.07
CA ALA A 22 24.29 -20.03 -22.95
C ALA A 22 23.44 -20.17 -21.68
N CYS A 23 22.27 -19.52 -21.67
CA CYS A 23 21.48 -19.30 -20.48
C CYS A 23 19.98 -19.50 -20.60
N VAL A 24 19.42 -19.48 -21.78
CA VAL A 24 18.00 -19.70 -21.97
C VAL A 24 17.84 -20.68 -23.11
N GLN A 25 16.99 -21.68 -22.92
CA GLN A 25 16.64 -22.62 -23.98
C GLN A 25 15.75 -21.90 -25.00
N MET A 26 16.30 -21.66 -26.19
CA MET A 26 15.62 -20.94 -27.29
C MET A 26 15.47 -21.80 -28.54
N SER A 27 15.55 -23.13 -28.42
CA SER A 27 15.34 -24.01 -29.57
C SER A 27 13.88 -23.94 -30.00
N ALA A 28 13.61 -23.99 -31.30
CA ALA A 28 12.25 -23.86 -31.84
C ALA A 28 11.45 -25.16 -31.67
N ASP A 29 11.32 -25.59 -30.43
CA ASP A 29 10.60 -26.77 -29.99
C ASP A 29 9.91 -26.51 -28.65
N CYS A 30 8.98 -27.39 -28.30
CA CYS A 30 8.17 -27.24 -27.11
C CYS A 30 8.91 -27.54 -25.81
N GLY A 31 10.14 -28.08 -25.86
CA GLY A 31 10.95 -28.32 -24.67
C GLY A 31 11.83 -27.12 -24.29
N SER A 32 11.69 -25.99 -24.99
CA SER A 32 12.48 -24.77 -24.75
C SER A 32 11.64 -23.69 -24.10
N GLU A 33 11.83 -23.47 -22.80
CA GLU A 33 10.98 -22.60 -21.96
C GLU A 33 11.07 -21.12 -22.40
N GLY A 34 12.27 -20.67 -22.80
CA GLY A 34 12.43 -19.34 -23.35
C GLY A 34 11.75 -19.16 -24.70
N TYR A 35 11.77 -20.18 -25.56
CA TYR A 35 11.09 -20.13 -26.85
C TYR A 35 9.56 -20.09 -26.70
N THR A 36 8.99 -20.94 -25.83
CA THR A 36 7.54 -21.00 -25.58
C THR A 36 7.03 -19.70 -24.96
N LEU A 37 7.71 -19.17 -23.94
CA LEU A 37 7.39 -17.87 -23.34
C LEU A 37 7.43 -16.74 -24.38
N GLN A 38 8.43 -16.72 -25.25
CA GLN A 38 8.51 -15.73 -26.33
C GLN A 38 7.29 -15.80 -27.26
N GLN A 39 6.86 -17.00 -27.64
CA GLN A 39 5.68 -17.16 -28.50
C GLN A 39 4.40 -16.68 -27.82
N ASP A 40 4.26 -16.91 -26.51
CA ASP A 40 3.09 -16.47 -25.76
C ASP A 40 3.04 -14.94 -25.62
N LEU A 41 4.18 -14.30 -25.38
CA LEU A 41 4.28 -12.84 -25.39
C LEU A 41 3.88 -12.24 -26.75
N LEU A 42 4.33 -12.86 -27.85
CA LEU A 42 3.92 -12.46 -29.20
C LEU A 42 2.41 -12.68 -29.42
N ALA A 43 1.83 -13.76 -28.89
CA ALA A 43 0.41 -14.05 -28.97
C ALA A 43 -0.44 -13.06 -28.15
N CYS A 44 0.09 -12.54 -27.05
CA CYS A 44 -0.51 -11.42 -26.28
C CYS A 44 -0.48 -10.08 -27.04
N GLY A 45 0.28 -9.99 -28.15
CA GLY A 45 0.38 -8.77 -28.97
C GLY A 45 1.54 -7.84 -28.59
N TYR A 46 2.48 -8.29 -27.76
CA TYR A 46 3.66 -7.51 -27.40
C TYR A 46 4.67 -7.42 -28.56
N THR A 47 5.45 -6.33 -28.58
CA THR A 47 6.61 -6.23 -29.46
C THR A 47 7.83 -6.78 -28.72
N VAL A 48 8.26 -7.99 -29.06
CA VAL A 48 9.38 -8.66 -28.39
C VAL A 48 10.69 -8.43 -29.16
N ASN A 49 11.62 -7.70 -28.54
CA ASN A 49 12.98 -7.52 -29.01
C ASN A 49 13.92 -8.41 -28.20
N THR A 50 14.46 -9.45 -28.82
CA THR A 50 15.42 -10.33 -28.14
C THR A 50 16.81 -9.71 -28.07
N PHE A 51 17.53 -9.96 -26.99
CA PHE A 51 18.92 -9.57 -26.84
C PHE A 51 19.75 -10.65 -26.13
N THR A 52 21.07 -10.55 -26.26
CA THR A 52 22.05 -11.46 -25.68
C THR A 52 23.18 -10.67 -25.02
N GLY A 53 24.10 -11.37 -24.34
CA GLY A 53 25.26 -10.77 -23.69
C GLY A 53 25.13 -10.67 -22.18
N THR A 54 26.28 -10.64 -21.52
CA THR A 54 26.40 -10.78 -20.06
C THR A 54 27.05 -9.57 -19.39
N ASP A 55 27.21 -8.45 -20.13
CA ASP A 55 27.81 -7.22 -19.64
C ASP A 55 26.79 -6.07 -19.54
N ALA A 56 27.06 -5.11 -18.65
CA ALA A 56 26.14 -3.99 -18.39
C ALA A 56 25.83 -3.14 -19.64
N GLY A 57 26.74 -3.10 -20.62
CA GLY A 57 26.58 -2.34 -21.85
C GLY A 57 25.54 -2.95 -22.78
N SER A 58 25.55 -4.27 -22.97
CA SER A 58 24.55 -4.96 -23.78
C SER A 58 23.14 -4.84 -23.18
N TRP A 59 23.02 -4.95 -21.85
CA TRP A 59 21.76 -4.78 -21.13
C TRP A 59 21.24 -3.35 -21.18
N SER A 60 22.11 -2.35 -20.97
CA SER A 60 21.73 -0.94 -21.09
C SER A 60 21.22 -0.59 -22.50
N ALA A 61 21.85 -1.16 -23.53
CA ALA A 61 21.42 -0.97 -24.91
C ALA A 61 20.09 -1.66 -25.21
N ALA A 62 19.84 -2.84 -24.65
CA ALA A 62 18.58 -3.57 -24.83
C ALA A 62 17.40 -2.90 -24.13
N LEU A 63 17.61 -2.34 -22.93
CA LEU A 63 16.58 -1.68 -22.15
C LEU A 63 16.28 -0.24 -22.61
N ALA A 64 17.11 0.31 -23.51
CA ALA A 64 16.90 1.65 -24.04
C ALA A 64 15.61 1.71 -24.90
N GLY A 65 14.54 2.26 -24.33
CA GLY A 65 13.24 2.38 -24.98
C GLY A 65 12.39 1.10 -24.92
N ALA A 66 12.75 0.16 -24.06
CA ALA A 66 11.86 -0.93 -23.66
C ALA A 66 10.93 -0.46 -22.54
N ASP A 67 9.70 -0.96 -22.52
CA ASP A 67 8.74 -0.76 -21.44
C ASP A 67 8.91 -1.84 -20.35
N ALA A 68 9.27 -3.06 -20.78
CA ALA A 68 9.47 -4.19 -19.89
C ALA A 68 10.72 -5.01 -20.24
N LEU A 69 11.32 -5.62 -19.24
CA LEU A 69 12.35 -6.63 -19.31
C LEU A 69 11.72 -7.98 -18.96
N VAL A 70 11.88 -8.97 -19.83
CA VAL A 70 11.54 -10.36 -19.53
C VAL A 70 12.83 -11.15 -19.38
N ILE A 71 12.98 -11.73 -18.19
CA ILE A 71 14.00 -12.75 -17.92
C ILE A 71 13.24 -14.08 -17.82
N PRO A 72 13.41 -14.98 -18.81
CA PRO A 72 12.83 -16.32 -18.76
C PRO A 72 13.37 -17.10 -17.56
N GLU A 73 12.78 -18.27 -17.33
CA GLU A 73 13.25 -19.21 -16.33
C GLU A 73 14.78 -19.31 -16.33
N THR A 74 15.36 -19.27 -15.13
CA THR A 74 16.78 -19.08 -14.93
C THR A 74 17.48 -20.41 -14.71
N PRO A 75 18.02 -21.10 -15.74
CA PRO A 75 18.86 -22.27 -15.49
C PRO A 75 20.23 -21.84 -14.95
N GLU A 76 20.93 -22.77 -14.33
CA GLU A 76 22.19 -22.71 -13.55
C GLU A 76 23.29 -21.70 -14.00
N CYS A 77 23.27 -21.18 -15.23
CA CYS A 77 24.15 -20.10 -15.66
C CYS A 77 23.70 -18.72 -15.12
N VAL A 78 22.43 -18.49 -14.77
CA VAL A 78 21.97 -17.13 -14.41
C VAL A 78 22.54 -16.71 -13.06
N SER A 79 22.64 -17.67 -12.13
CA SER A 79 23.25 -17.51 -10.82
C SER A 79 24.78 -17.32 -10.86
N THR A 80 25.46 -17.74 -11.94
CA THR A 80 26.93 -17.66 -12.07
C THR A 80 27.46 -16.72 -13.17
N ILE A 81 26.68 -16.45 -14.22
CA ILE A 81 27.09 -15.77 -15.46
C ILE A 81 26.24 -14.54 -15.77
N VAL A 82 24.95 -14.49 -15.41
CA VAL A 82 24.06 -13.41 -15.90
C VAL A 82 24.14 -12.13 -15.08
N LEU A 83 24.66 -12.10 -13.85
CA LEU A 83 24.45 -10.92 -12.99
C LEU A 83 25.66 -10.50 -12.16
N GLY A 84 26.78 -10.33 -12.85
CA GLY A 84 27.81 -9.42 -12.34
C GLY A 84 27.18 -8.11 -11.86
N ALA A 85 27.70 -7.52 -10.79
CA ALA A 85 27.08 -6.38 -10.10
C ALA A 85 26.68 -5.22 -11.04
N GLY A 86 27.37 -5.05 -12.17
CA GLY A 86 27.03 -4.04 -13.18
C GLY A 86 25.70 -4.30 -13.90
N VAL A 87 25.36 -5.54 -14.23
CA VAL A 87 24.07 -5.85 -14.90
C VAL A 87 22.92 -5.65 -13.92
N ARG A 88 23.07 -6.10 -12.66
CA ARG A 88 22.05 -5.85 -11.61
C ARG A 88 21.77 -4.36 -11.42
N ALA A 89 22.81 -3.53 -11.39
CA ALA A 89 22.62 -2.08 -11.30
C ALA A 89 21.86 -1.50 -12.50
N VAL A 90 22.02 -2.06 -13.70
CA VAL A 90 21.26 -1.66 -14.89
C VAL A 90 19.78 -2.05 -14.76
N ILE A 91 19.49 -3.27 -14.30
CA ILE A 91 18.12 -3.75 -14.08
C ILE A 91 17.44 -2.95 -12.96
N GLU A 92 18.12 -2.78 -11.83
CA GLU A 92 17.66 -1.96 -10.69
C GLU A 92 17.31 -0.54 -11.15
N SER A 93 18.22 0.11 -11.89
CA SER A 93 17.99 1.46 -12.41
C SER A 93 16.85 1.52 -13.42
N PHE A 94 16.64 0.48 -14.22
CA PHE A 94 15.55 0.41 -15.19
C PHE A 94 14.20 0.34 -14.49
N VAL A 95 14.05 -0.59 -13.53
CA VAL A 95 12.80 -0.74 -12.78
C VAL A 95 12.53 0.48 -11.91
N ASN A 96 13.54 0.98 -11.17
CA ASN A 96 13.40 2.20 -10.37
C ASN A 96 12.97 3.42 -11.20
N GLY A 97 13.30 3.43 -12.49
CA GLY A 97 12.94 4.48 -13.45
C GLY A 97 11.58 4.29 -14.14
N GLY A 98 10.78 3.30 -13.74
CA GLY A 98 9.44 3.05 -14.30
C GLY A 98 9.34 1.85 -15.23
N GLY A 99 10.44 1.14 -15.47
CA GLY A 99 10.42 -0.10 -16.22
C GLY A 99 9.76 -1.25 -15.45
N GLU A 100 9.21 -2.21 -16.18
CA GLU A 100 8.67 -3.43 -15.59
C GLU A 100 9.67 -4.59 -15.75
N LEU A 101 9.94 -5.32 -14.67
CA LEU A 101 10.63 -6.62 -14.74
C LEU A 101 9.59 -7.73 -14.62
N LEU A 102 9.39 -8.49 -15.69
CA LEU A 102 8.70 -9.76 -15.63
C LEU A 102 9.74 -10.88 -15.46
N HIS A 103 9.68 -11.54 -14.32
CA HIS A 103 10.59 -12.63 -13.99
C HIS A 103 9.82 -13.93 -13.81
N VAL A 104 10.13 -14.91 -14.66
CA VAL A 104 9.62 -16.27 -14.53
C VAL A 104 10.46 -16.99 -13.50
N ILE A 105 9.84 -17.29 -12.36
CA ILE A 105 10.43 -18.04 -11.25
C ILE A 105 10.11 -19.50 -11.52
N GLY A 106 10.91 -20.16 -12.34
CA GLY A 106 10.91 -21.61 -12.45
C GLY A 106 12.35 -22.10 -12.20
N GLY A 107 12.47 -23.35 -11.77
CA GLY A 107 13.76 -24.01 -11.63
C GLY A 107 14.50 -23.66 -10.32
N ALA A 108 14.73 -24.71 -9.52
CA ALA A 108 15.47 -24.72 -8.25
C ALA A 108 15.03 -23.66 -7.23
N GLU A 109 14.25 -24.13 -6.24
CA GLU A 109 13.47 -23.46 -5.16
C GLU A 109 13.94 -22.09 -4.62
N ASP A 110 15.17 -21.64 -4.82
CA ASP A 110 15.67 -20.36 -4.31
C ASP A 110 16.45 -19.50 -5.34
N GLU A 111 16.73 -19.97 -6.55
CA GLU A 111 17.62 -19.25 -7.48
C GLU A 111 17.03 -17.92 -7.95
N ALA A 112 15.76 -17.97 -8.36
CA ALA A 112 15.03 -16.80 -8.81
C ALA A 112 14.76 -15.78 -7.68
N ALA A 113 14.44 -16.25 -6.46
CA ALA A 113 14.31 -15.40 -5.29
C ALA A 113 15.66 -14.73 -4.91
N ASN A 114 16.76 -15.48 -4.97
CA ASN A 114 18.10 -14.96 -4.70
C ASN A 114 18.53 -13.88 -5.69
N PHE A 115 18.20 -14.03 -6.97
CA PHE A 115 18.44 -12.99 -7.96
C PHE A 115 17.74 -11.68 -7.58
N LEU A 116 16.43 -11.75 -7.28
CA LEU A 116 15.64 -10.58 -6.93
C LEU A 116 16.16 -9.94 -5.63
N ASN A 117 16.49 -10.75 -4.62
CA ASN A 117 17.09 -10.28 -3.37
C ASN A 117 18.41 -9.56 -3.60
N LEU A 118 19.29 -10.11 -4.44
CA LEU A 118 20.57 -9.48 -4.77
C LEU A 118 20.43 -8.21 -5.62
N THR A 119 19.38 -8.08 -6.42
CA THR A 119 19.21 -6.96 -7.35
C THR A 119 18.51 -5.78 -6.69
N PHE A 120 17.49 -6.05 -5.88
CA PHE A 120 16.59 -5.03 -5.32
C PHE A 120 16.70 -4.89 -3.81
N GLY A 121 17.47 -5.76 -3.13
CA GLY A 121 17.61 -5.74 -1.67
C GLY A 121 16.41 -6.36 -0.94
N PHE A 122 15.61 -7.19 -1.62
CA PHE A 122 14.51 -7.91 -1.01
C PHE A 122 14.99 -9.05 -0.09
N ALA A 123 14.03 -9.69 0.58
CA ALA A 123 14.25 -10.86 1.43
C ALA A 123 13.30 -12.02 1.08
N LEU A 124 12.94 -12.16 -0.20
CA LEU A 124 12.06 -13.22 -0.69
C LEU A 124 12.62 -14.60 -0.35
N SER A 125 11.72 -15.54 -0.04
CA SER A 125 12.03 -16.97 -0.01
C SER A 125 11.30 -17.64 -1.16
N GLY A 126 12.00 -18.46 -1.94
CA GLY A 126 11.34 -19.27 -2.95
C GLY A 126 10.86 -20.60 -2.37
N GLU A 127 9.89 -21.21 -3.03
CA GLU A 127 9.37 -22.52 -2.69
C GLU A 127 8.93 -23.22 -3.97
N GLY A 128 9.46 -24.41 -4.21
CA GLY A 128 9.00 -25.29 -5.28
C GLY A 128 7.77 -26.07 -4.88
N GLY A 129 6.84 -26.24 -5.83
CA GLY A 129 5.75 -27.17 -5.67
C GLY A 129 4.52 -26.93 -6.53
N ASP A 130 3.78 -28.02 -6.70
CA ASP A 130 2.53 -28.07 -7.45
C ASP A 130 1.37 -27.50 -6.61
N PHE A 131 1.18 -26.18 -6.63
CA PHE A 131 0.06 -25.54 -5.94
C PHE A 131 -1.02 -25.06 -6.90
N THR A 132 -2.29 -25.28 -6.54
CA THR A 132 -3.37 -24.47 -7.10
C THR A 132 -3.36 -23.11 -6.42
N ALA A 133 -3.16 -22.03 -7.18
CA ALA A 133 -3.29 -20.69 -6.65
C ALA A 133 -4.65 -20.08 -7.02
N ASN A 134 -5.24 -19.33 -6.09
CA ASN A 134 -6.49 -18.60 -6.33
C ASN A 134 -6.20 -17.11 -6.40
N ILE A 135 -6.95 -16.40 -7.23
CA ILE A 135 -6.89 -14.93 -7.29
C ILE A 135 -7.26 -14.34 -5.93
N THR A 136 -6.54 -13.32 -5.48
CA THR A 136 -6.79 -12.63 -4.21
C THR A 136 -7.49 -11.29 -4.40
N GLY A 137 -7.92 -10.67 -3.30
CA GLY A 137 -8.42 -9.29 -3.32
C GLY A 137 -7.38 -8.27 -3.80
N ALA A 138 -6.09 -8.58 -3.67
CA ALA A 138 -4.98 -7.72 -4.09
C ALA A 138 -4.89 -7.55 -5.61
N ALA A 139 -5.62 -8.35 -6.39
CA ALA A 139 -5.73 -8.14 -7.83
C ALA A 139 -6.58 -6.91 -8.20
N ALA A 140 -7.43 -6.42 -7.29
CA ALA A 140 -8.25 -5.23 -7.54
C ALA A 140 -7.38 -3.99 -7.79
N GLY A 141 -7.77 -3.14 -8.75
CA GLY A 141 -6.98 -1.95 -9.13
C GLY A 141 -5.75 -2.26 -9.98
N THR A 142 -5.38 -3.53 -10.15
CA THR A 142 -4.26 -3.96 -10.98
C THR A 142 -4.74 -4.46 -12.36
N PRO A 143 -3.86 -4.61 -13.36
CA PRO A 143 -4.18 -5.30 -14.61
C PRO A 143 -4.67 -6.75 -14.45
N PHE A 144 -4.39 -7.37 -13.30
CA PHE A 144 -4.83 -8.72 -12.97
C PHE A 144 -6.30 -8.80 -12.53
N ALA A 145 -6.96 -7.66 -12.31
CA ALA A 145 -8.37 -7.62 -11.94
C ALA A 145 -9.26 -8.34 -12.97
N GLY A 146 -10.13 -9.24 -12.48
CA GLY A 146 -10.99 -10.05 -13.34
C GLY A 146 -10.26 -11.13 -14.15
N GLY A 147 -9.05 -11.51 -13.73
CA GLY A 147 -8.35 -12.70 -14.23
C GLY A 147 -9.04 -14.02 -13.83
N PRO A 148 -8.46 -15.18 -14.23
CA PRO A 148 -8.92 -16.51 -13.85
C PRO A 148 -9.13 -16.63 -12.34
N ALA A 149 -10.16 -17.36 -11.94
CA ALA A 149 -10.45 -17.59 -10.51
C ALA A 149 -9.35 -18.42 -9.82
N SER A 150 -8.74 -19.35 -10.57
CA SER A 150 -7.67 -20.22 -10.09
C SER A 150 -6.67 -20.49 -11.21
N LEU A 151 -5.41 -20.60 -10.83
CA LEU A 151 -4.33 -21.12 -11.65
C LEU A 151 -4.10 -22.59 -11.27
N PRO A 152 -4.05 -23.48 -12.26
CA PRO A 152 -3.81 -24.90 -12.01
C PRO A 152 -2.37 -25.12 -11.53
N PRO A 153 -2.14 -26.17 -10.72
CA PRO A 153 -0.78 -26.61 -10.41
C PRO A 153 -0.12 -27.14 -11.66
N MET A 154 1.20 -26.97 -11.77
CA MET A 154 1.97 -27.51 -12.88
C MET A 154 3.25 -28.13 -12.36
N ASN A 155 3.70 -29.18 -13.05
CA ASN A 155 4.91 -29.93 -12.69
C ASN A 155 6.12 -28.98 -12.65
N ASP A 156 6.74 -28.86 -11.48
CA ASP A 156 7.90 -28.00 -11.21
C ASP A 156 7.61 -26.50 -11.25
N GLY A 157 6.36 -26.10 -10.96
CA GLY A 157 6.03 -24.71 -10.65
C GLY A 157 6.65 -24.22 -9.33
N ASP A 158 6.81 -22.92 -9.22
CA ASP A 158 7.52 -22.26 -8.13
C ASP A 158 6.66 -21.12 -7.56
N ALA A 159 6.96 -20.67 -6.35
CA ALA A 159 6.27 -19.57 -5.69
C ALA A 159 7.23 -18.79 -4.80
N VAL A 160 6.81 -17.60 -4.38
CA VAL A 160 7.56 -16.77 -3.44
C VAL A 160 6.77 -16.49 -2.18
N SER A 161 7.48 -16.27 -1.09
CA SER A 161 6.96 -15.76 0.17
C SER A 161 7.87 -14.66 0.72
N ASN A 162 7.53 -14.14 1.91
CA ASN A 162 8.23 -13.02 2.53
C ASN A 162 8.29 -11.77 1.62
N LEU A 163 7.16 -11.47 0.98
CA LEU A 163 7.02 -10.31 0.10
C LEU A 163 7.33 -9.01 0.87
N PRO A 164 8.04 -8.05 0.25
CA PRO A 164 8.36 -6.77 0.89
C PRO A 164 7.09 -5.92 1.10
N PRO A 165 7.15 -4.86 1.92
CA PRO A 165 6.04 -3.90 2.08
C PRO A 165 5.55 -3.35 0.72
N GLY A 166 4.24 -3.13 0.60
CA GLY A 166 3.59 -2.67 -0.63
C GLY A 166 3.43 -3.74 -1.73
N ALA A 167 4.06 -4.92 -1.58
CA ALA A 167 3.88 -6.00 -2.55
C ALA A 167 2.51 -6.66 -2.46
N LEU A 168 1.94 -6.97 -3.62
CA LEU A 168 0.64 -7.58 -3.78
C LEU A 168 0.80 -9.05 -4.18
N SER A 169 0.26 -9.96 -3.35
CA SER A 169 0.12 -11.37 -3.72
C SER A 169 -1.13 -11.57 -4.58
N ILE A 170 -1.00 -11.48 -5.90
CA ILE A 170 -2.11 -11.54 -6.86
C ILE A 170 -2.76 -12.93 -6.91
N TYR A 171 -1.94 -13.98 -6.98
CA TYR A 171 -2.39 -15.38 -6.95
C TYR A 171 -1.67 -16.14 -5.85
N SER A 172 -2.42 -16.70 -4.91
CA SER A 172 -1.87 -17.40 -3.74
C SER A 172 -2.40 -18.83 -3.59
N GLY A 173 -1.51 -19.74 -3.20
CA GLY A 173 -1.80 -21.16 -2.96
C GLY A 173 -0.79 -21.74 -1.98
N GLY A 174 -1.22 -22.66 -1.10
CA GLY A 174 -0.30 -23.33 -0.15
C GLY A 174 0.35 -22.43 0.92
N GLY A 175 0.00 -21.14 0.99
CA GLY A 175 0.67 -20.15 1.85
C GLY A 175 1.71 -19.29 1.12
N TYR A 176 1.86 -19.48 -0.19
CA TYR A 176 2.84 -18.82 -1.05
C TYR A 176 2.15 -18.03 -2.17
N SER A 177 2.89 -17.12 -2.80
CA SER A 177 2.45 -16.31 -3.93
C SER A 177 3.04 -16.84 -5.24
N GLN A 178 2.20 -17.37 -6.12
CA GLN A 178 2.59 -17.81 -7.46
C GLN A 178 2.65 -16.65 -8.45
N VAL A 179 1.88 -15.60 -8.19
CA VAL A 179 1.98 -14.33 -8.91
C VAL A 179 2.03 -13.22 -7.89
N ALA A 180 3.18 -12.57 -7.79
CA ALA A 180 3.36 -11.39 -6.95
C ALA A 180 3.68 -10.19 -7.84
N LEU A 181 3.17 -9.04 -7.41
CA LEU A 181 3.51 -7.74 -7.97
C LEU A 181 4.22 -6.95 -6.87
N ILE A 182 5.47 -6.56 -7.11
CA ILE A 182 6.33 -5.92 -6.12
C ILE A 182 6.70 -4.53 -6.66
N PRO A 183 6.25 -3.43 -6.01
CA PRO A 183 6.66 -2.09 -6.40
C PRO A 183 8.16 -1.88 -6.14
N TYR A 184 8.83 -1.13 -7.02
CA TYR A 184 10.22 -0.73 -6.83
C TYR A 184 10.52 0.59 -7.56
N GLY A 185 10.73 1.66 -6.79
CA GLY A 185 10.78 3.01 -7.35
C GLY A 185 9.47 3.35 -8.03
N THR A 186 9.51 3.83 -9.28
CA THR A 186 8.30 4.09 -10.08
C THR A 186 7.90 2.92 -10.97
N GLY A 187 8.60 1.78 -10.89
CA GLY A 187 8.34 0.59 -11.69
C GLY A 187 7.98 -0.62 -10.83
N HIS A 188 7.95 -1.79 -11.45
CA HIS A 188 7.41 -2.99 -10.83
C HIS A 188 8.23 -4.23 -11.18
N VAL A 189 8.27 -5.17 -10.24
CA VAL A 189 8.71 -6.55 -10.46
C VAL A 189 7.48 -7.44 -10.39
N VAL A 190 7.20 -8.16 -11.47
CA VAL A 190 6.18 -9.21 -11.53
C VAL A 190 6.88 -10.55 -11.48
N THR A 191 6.49 -11.39 -10.54
CA THR A 191 6.95 -12.77 -10.46
C THR A 191 5.90 -13.72 -11.01
N LEU A 192 6.27 -14.62 -11.91
CA LEU A 192 5.38 -15.67 -12.41
C LEU A 192 5.96 -17.04 -12.10
N GLY A 193 5.24 -17.83 -11.30
CA GLY A 193 5.62 -19.16 -10.87
C GLY A 193 5.32 -20.29 -11.86
N TRP A 194 5.15 -19.97 -13.15
CA TRP A 194 4.83 -20.97 -14.17
C TRP A 194 6.09 -21.43 -14.88
N ASP A 195 6.30 -22.74 -14.93
CA ASP A 195 7.29 -23.39 -15.78
C ASP A 195 6.76 -23.42 -17.22
N TRP A 196 7.34 -22.60 -18.11
CA TRP A 196 6.95 -22.53 -19.53
C TRP A 196 7.42 -23.75 -20.35
N TYR A 197 7.91 -24.80 -19.69
CA TYR A 197 8.30 -26.07 -20.28
C TYR A 197 7.11 -26.88 -20.81
N GLN A 198 7.26 -27.41 -22.04
CA GLN A 198 6.28 -28.19 -22.79
C GLN A 198 5.02 -27.41 -23.24
N CYS A 199 4.68 -27.56 -24.52
CA CYS A 199 3.49 -26.93 -25.11
C CYS A 199 2.27 -27.88 -25.11
N ASP A 200 2.41 -29.05 -24.48
CA ASP A 200 1.48 -30.19 -24.58
C ASP A 200 0.50 -30.29 -23.38
N ASP A 201 0.53 -29.35 -22.44
CA ASP A 201 -0.43 -29.32 -21.32
C ASP A 201 -1.88 -29.12 -21.80
N PRO A 202 -2.87 -29.56 -21.01
CA PRO A 202 -4.27 -29.33 -21.33
C PRO A 202 -4.52 -27.84 -21.62
N ALA A 203 -5.18 -27.54 -22.74
CA ALA A 203 -5.41 -26.16 -23.18
C ALA A 203 -6.04 -25.26 -22.10
N SER A 204 -6.91 -25.83 -21.23
CA SER A 204 -7.51 -25.09 -20.11
C SER A 204 -6.52 -24.60 -19.06
N GLU A 205 -5.36 -25.24 -18.94
CA GLU A 205 -4.33 -24.89 -17.95
C GLU A 205 -3.40 -23.80 -18.50
N GLN A 206 -2.99 -23.95 -19.76
CA GLN A 206 -2.23 -22.93 -20.48
C GLN A 206 -3.03 -21.64 -20.67
N ASP A 207 -4.35 -21.73 -20.88
CA ASP A 207 -5.21 -20.56 -21.11
C ASP A 207 -5.25 -19.63 -19.88
N ALA A 208 -5.24 -20.17 -18.66
CA ALA A 208 -5.26 -19.37 -17.43
C ALA A 208 -3.95 -18.63 -17.21
N TRP A 209 -2.81 -19.31 -17.37
CA TRP A 209 -1.50 -18.71 -17.22
C TRP A 209 -1.16 -17.73 -18.35
N ARG A 210 -1.57 -18.01 -19.59
CA ARG A 210 -1.47 -17.05 -20.71
C ARG A 210 -2.30 -15.80 -20.46
N ASP A 211 -3.48 -15.91 -19.87
CA ASP A 211 -4.28 -14.73 -19.50
C ASP A 211 -3.53 -13.85 -18.49
N VAL A 212 -2.91 -14.46 -17.47
CA VAL A 212 -2.05 -13.75 -16.50
C VAL A 212 -0.83 -13.13 -17.19
N LEU A 213 -0.16 -13.85 -18.09
CA LEU A 213 0.96 -13.31 -18.86
C LEU A 213 0.54 -12.08 -19.67
N CYS A 214 -0.58 -12.14 -20.39
CA CYS A 214 -1.07 -11.03 -21.19
C CYS A 214 -1.54 -9.83 -20.34
N ARG A 215 -1.71 -10.01 -19.03
CA ARG A 215 -2.01 -8.92 -18.09
C ARG A 215 -0.77 -8.32 -17.46
N SER A 216 0.31 -9.10 -17.34
CA SER A 216 1.57 -8.64 -16.78
C SER A 216 2.12 -7.44 -17.57
N GLY A 217 2.23 -7.50 -18.90
CA GLY A 217 2.64 -6.35 -19.72
C GLY A 217 1.56 -5.25 -19.89
N ALA A 218 0.73 -5.02 -18.88
CA ALA A 218 -0.02 -3.78 -18.69
C ALA A 218 0.31 -3.11 -17.35
N VAL A 219 1.24 -3.68 -16.57
CA VAL A 219 1.63 -3.21 -15.24
C VAL A 219 2.48 -1.94 -15.30
N ALA A 220 3.16 -1.63 -16.41
CA ALA A 220 3.72 -0.28 -16.64
C ALA A 220 2.66 0.86 -16.65
N ASN A 221 1.36 0.55 -16.65
CA ASN A 221 0.25 1.50 -16.45
C ASN A 221 -0.57 1.19 -15.19
N ILE A 222 -0.02 0.41 -14.26
CA ILE A 222 -0.68 0.22 -12.97
C ILE A 222 -0.67 1.55 -12.23
N CYS A 223 -1.79 1.85 -11.61
CA CYS A 223 -1.89 2.98 -10.73
C CYS A 223 -2.17 2.40 -9.35
N VAL A 224 -1.25 2.65 -8.44
CA VAL A 224 -1.28 2.16 -7.07
C VAL A 224 -2.06 3.19 -6.27
N VAL A 225 -3.14 2.73 -5.65
CA VAL A 225 -3.89 3.56 -4.70
C VAL A 225 -3.05 3.77 -3.44
N ALA A 226 -3.36 4.80 -2.65
CA ALA A 226 -2.63 5.07 -1.42
C ALA A 226 -2.66 3.87 -0.45
N ASP A 227 -1.60 3.73 0.35
CA ASP A 227 -1.56 2.78 1.45
C ASP A 227 -2.70 3.05 2.45
N GLU A 228 -3.04 2.05 3.29
CA GLU A 228 -3.92 2.30 4.43
C GLU A 228 -3.26 3.34 5.37
N PRO A 229 -3.89 4.50 5.59
CA PRO A 229 -3.22 5.60 6.29
C PRO A 229 -3.10 5.35 7.80
N LEU A 230 -1.90 5.58 8.33
CA LEU A 230 -1.66 5.66 9.78
C LEU A 230 -1.80 7.12 10.24
N ILE A 231 -2.72 7.36 11.16
CA ILE A 231 -3.09 8.71 11.62
C ILE A 231 -2.40 9.05 12.94
N GLY A 232 -1.62 10.12 12.92
CA GLY A 232 -0.98 10.75 14.06
C GLY A 232 -1.80 11.94 14.58
N ARG A 233 -1.57 12.30 15.84
CA ARG A 233 -2.22 13.41 16.53
C ARG A 233 -1.24 14.04 17.51
N ASP A 234 -1.26 15.36 17.61
CA ASP A 234 -0.37 16.07 18.55
C ASP A 234 -0.79 15.79 20.01
N GLU A 235 -2.09 15.59 20.25
CA GLU A 235 -2.67 15.30 21.57
C GLU A 235 -3.78 14.23 21.45
N GLU A 236 -3.91 13.35 22.45
CA GLU A 236 -4.98 12.33 22.50
C GLU A 236 -6.20 12.77 23.33
N VAL A 237 -5.99 13.76 24.21
CA VAL A 237 -6.98 14.24 25.17
C VAL A 237 -6.92 15.76 25.20
N ILE A 238 -8.06 16.41 24.95
CA ILE A 238 -8.17 17.87 24.89
C ILE A 238 -9.35 18.39 25.74
N CYS A 239 -9.41 19.69 26.02
CA CYS A 239 -10.63 20.30 26.54
C CYS A 239 -11.64 20.56 25.41
N ASP A 240 -12.91 20.71 25.78
CA ASP A 240 -13.99 21.05 24.84
C ASP A 240 -13.63 22.23 23.94
N GLY A 241 -13.62 21.98 22.63
CA GLY A 241 -13.39 22.99 21.59
C GLY A 241 -11.93 23.40 21.38
N ASP A 242 -10.97 22.81 22.09
CA ASP A 242 -9.55 23.02 21.81
C ASP A 242 -9.19 22.49 20.40
N GLU A 243 -8.24 23.13 19.75
CA GLU A 243 -7.76 22.72 18.42
C GLU A 243 -6.65 21.68 18.55
N VAL A 244 -6.74 20.59 17.79
CA VAL A 244 -5.70 19.56 17.67
C VAL A 244 -5.39 19.29 16.21
N ARG A 245 -4.11 19.07 15.91
CA ARG A 245 -3.61 18.69 14.59
C ARG A 245 -3.64 17.16 14.43
N LEU A 246 -4.21 16.70 13.33
CA LEU A 246 -4.13 15.32 12.85
C LEU A 246 -3.26 15.29 11.59
N PHE A 247 -2.45 14.26 11.42
CA PHE A 247 -1.55 14.13 10.27
C PHE A 247 -1.32 12.66 9.88
N ILE A 248 -1.02 12.41 8.60
CA ILE A 248 -0.58 11.09 8.12
C ILE A 248 0.90 10.91 8.43
N TYR A 249 1.29 9.74 8.94
CA TYR A 249 2.70 9.39 9.14
C TYR A 249 2.97 7.97 8.65
N ASP A 250 4.16 7.73 8.08
CA ASP A 250 4.61 6.40 7.67
C ASP A 250 3.61 5.69 6.72
N SER A 251 3.00 6.45 5.80
CA SER A 251 2.09 5.95 4.75
C SER A 251 2.35 6.69 3.45
N GLU A 252 2.30 6.00 2.32
CA GLU A 252 2.56 6.60 1.01
C GLU A 252 1.24 6.89 0.26
N LEU A 253 1.15 8.08 -0.35
CA LEU A 253 -0.03 8.48 -1.14
C LEU A 253 -0.10 7.74 -2.50
N ASN A 254 1.02 7.18 -2.93
CA ASN A 254 1.19 6.55 -4.24
C ASN A 254 0.67 7.46 -5.36
N GLU A 255 -0.09 6.93 -6.33
CA GLU A 255 -0.69 7.71 -7.41
C GLU A 255 -2.11 8.22 -7.09
N SER A 256 -2.49 8.30 -5.80
CA SER A 256 -3.69 9.02 -5.39
C SER A 256 -3.47 10.55 -5.45
N ASP A 257 -4.55 11.33 -5.58
CA ASP A 257 -4.43 12.78 -5.71
C ASP A 257 -4.16 13.45 -4.35
N ASP A 258 -4.83 13.01 -3.28
CA ASP A 258 -4.70 13.57 -1.94
C ASP A 258 -5.29 12.66 -0.85
N TRP A 259 -5.03 12.98 0.42
CA TRP A 259 -5.67 12.36 1.58
C TRP A 259 -6.97 13.08 1.92
N TYR A 260 -8.04 12.31 2.10
CA TYR A 260 -9.37 12.80 2.43
C TYR A 260 -9.74 12.36 3.83
N TRP A 261 -10.11 13.31 4.69
CA TRP A 261 -10.39 13.09 6.10
C TRP A 261 -11.88 13.03 6.39
N TYR A 262 -12.25 12.22 7.38
CA TYR A 262 -13.62 11.92 7.74
C TYR A 262 -13.81 11.77 9.26
N ASP A 263 -15.05 11.90 9.71
CA ASP A 263 -15.51 11.62 11.08
C ASP A 263 -16.42 10.35 11.14
N ASN A 264 -16.34 9.51 10.11
CA ASN A 264 -17.04 8.24 9.97
C ASN A 264 -16.10 7.09 9.56
N ASP A 265 -16.45 5.87 9.95
CA ASP A 265 -15.64 4.66 9.81
C ASP A 265 -15.57 4.08 8.39
N ASP A 266 -16.38 4.59 7.46
CA ASP A 266 -16.44 4.13 6.07
C ASP A 266 -15.66 5.03 5.10
N CYS A 267 -15.05 6.12 5.60
CA CYS A 267 -14.41 7.15 4.79
C CYS A 267 -15.26 7.59 3.58
N ALA A 268 -16.59 7.63 3.73
CA ALA A 268 -17.49 7.92 2.63
C ALA A 268 -18.21 9.26 2.82
N GLY A 269 -18.75 9.79 1.72
CA GLY A 269 -19.48 11.06 1.73
C GLY A 269 -18.57 12.28 1.63
N THR A 270 -18.96 13.35 2.32
CA THR A 270 -18.25 14.64 2.24
C THR A 270 -17.08 14.65 3.21
N PRO A 271 -15.85 14.89 2.76
CA PRO A 271 -14.69 14.97 3.65
C PRO A 271 -14.77 16.21 4.55
N ILE A 272 -14.23 16.09 5.77
CA ILE A 272 -14.06 17.21 6.71
C ILE A 272 -12.77 18.02 6.43
N GLY A 273 -11.85 17.45 5.66
CA GLY A 273 -10.61 18.09 5.25
C GLY A 273 -9.88 17.29 4.17
N ILE A 274 -8.91 17.94 3.51
CA ILE A 274 -8.09 17.36 2.44
C ILE A 274 -6.64 17.83 2.66
N GLY A 275 -5.68 16.93 2.50
CA GLY A 275 -4.26 17.19 2.71
C GLY A 275 -3.60 16.18 3.65
N GLU A 276 -2.26 16.20 3.72
CA GLU A 276 -1.48 15.36 4.65
C GLU A 276 -1.78 15.64 6.14
N GLU A 277 -2.36 16.81 6.45
CA GLU A 277 -2.75 17.21 7.79
C GLU A 277 -4.04 18.03 7.81
N ILE A 278 -4.75 17.97 8.94
CA ILE A 278 -5.91 18.81 9.22
C ILE A 278 -5.89 19.30 10.68
N PHE A 279 -6.60 20.40 10.94
CA PHE A 279 -6.83 20.93 12.29
C PHE A 279 -8.31 20.80 12.61
N VAL A 280 -8.63 20.23 13.77
CA VAL A 280 -10.00 19.98 14.22
C VAL A 280 -10.20 20.47 15.65
N SER A 281 -11.43 20.90 15.97
CA SER A 281 -11.82 21.34 17.31
C SER A 281 -13.08 20.60 17.77
N PRO A 282 -13.00 19.30 18.13
CA PRO A 282 -14.17 18.53 18.53
C PRO A 282 -14.73 19.00 19.87
N SER A 283 -16.06 19.01 19.99
CA SER A 283 -16.77 19.30 21.25
C SER A 283 -17.25 18.04 21.98
N SER A 284 -16.95 16.87 21.44
CA SER A 284 -17.23 15.56 22.03
C SER A 284 -16.20 14.56 21.56
N THR A 285 -16.00 13.48 22.32
CA THR A 285 -15.05 12.42 21.93
C THR A 285 -15.40 11.91 20.53
N THR A 286 -14.45 12.08 19.60
CA THR A 286 -14.65 11.85 18.17
C THR A 286 -13.51 11.00 17.63
N THR A 287 -13.83 10.05 16.75
CA THR A 287 -12.85 9.25 16.02
C THR A 287 -12.78 9.74 14.58
N TYR A 288 -11.57 10.02 14.11
CA TYR A 288 -11.29 10.52 12.78
C TYR A 288 -10.64 9.46 11.90
N TYR A 289 -10.95 9.50 10.61
CA TYR A 289 -10.52 8.52 9.63
C TYR A 289 -9.96 9.22 8.40
N ALA A 290 -9.12 8.54 7.64
CA ALA A 290 -8.56 9.05 6.40
C ALA A 290 -8.51 7.96 5.32
N SER A 291 -8.54 8.37 4.06
CA SER A 291 -8.34 7.50 2.89
C SER A 291 -7.73 8.33 1.77
N GLY A 292 -6.72 7.79 1.09
CA GLY A 292 -6.16 8.42 -0.10
C GLY A 292 -7.11 8.22 -1.27
N LYS A 293 -7.44 9.29 -1.99
CA LYS A 293 -8.38 9.22 -3.13
C LYS A 293 -7.91 10.05 -4.30
N GLY A 294 -8.56 9.80 -5.44
CA GLY A 294 -8.22 10.45 -6.69
C GLY A 294 -7.22 9.61 -7.49
N GLY A 295 -6.73 10.15 -8.59
CA GLY A 295 -5.90 9.39 -9.52
C GLY A 295 -6.66 8.19 -10.09
N CYS A 296 -6.23 6.97 -9.74
CA CYS A 296 -6.85 5.72 -10.17
C CYS A 296 -7.90 5.12 -9.27
N GLY A 297 -8.13 5.64 -8.06
CA GLY A 297 -9.08 4.99 -7.16
C GLY A 297 -9.19 5.60 -5.77
N SER A 298 -9.60 4.77 -4.83
CA SER A 298 -9.63 5.08 -3.42
C SER A 298 -8.90 3.95 -2.70
N GLY A 299 -7.92 4.31 -1.87
CA GLY A 299 -7.25 3.37 -0.97
C GLY A 299 -8.14 2.99 0.20
N ASP A 300 -7.66 2.06 1.03
CA ASP A 300 -8.37 1.61 2.21
C ASP A 300 -8.59 2.76 3.22
N CYS A 301 -9.65 2.66 4.00
CA CYS A 301 -9.94 3.59 5.08
C CYS A 301 -9.10 3.19 6.30
N SER A 302 -8.46 4.15 6.97
CA SER A 302 -7.68 3.89 8.19
C SER A 302 -8.49 3.19 9.28
N ASP A 303 -7.82 2.45 10.17
CA ASP A 303 -8.36 1.97 11.46
C ASP A 303 -8.92 3.07 12.40
N GLY A 304 -8.58 4.34 12.15
CA GLY A 304 -9.14 5.51 12.84
C GLY A 304 -8.32 6.01 14.04
N ALA A 305 -8.57 7.26 14.41
CA ALA A 305 -7.85 8.01 15.43
C ALA A 305 -8.80 8.74 16.38
N THR A 306 -8.87 8.30 17.64
CA THR A 306 -9.79 8.88 18.63
C THR A 306 -9.16 10.04 19.39
N ILE A 307 -9.86 11.19 19.41
CA ILE A 307 -9.60 12.31 20.30
C ILE A 307 -10.62 12.28 21.44
N THR A 308 -10.15 12.18 22.67
CA THR A 308 -11.01 12.22 23.87
C THR A 308 -11.21 13.66 24.30
N VAL A 309 -12.47 14.10 24.35
CA VAL A 309 -12.81 15.45 24.80
C VAL A 309 -13.25 15.40 26.26
N ILE A 310 -12.61 16.23 27.09
CA ILE A 310 -13.00 16.45 28.49
C ILE A 310 -13.83 17.73 28.55
N GLU A 311 -15.10 17.60 28.93
CA GLU A 311 -15.94 18.73 29.30
C GLU A 311 -15.50 19.25 30.67
N LEU A 312 -15.26 20.56 30.77
CA LEU A 312 -15.09 21.23 32.05
C LEU A 312 -16.48 21.40 32.67
N GLU A 313 -16.73 20.76 33.82
CA GLU A 313 -17.96 21.01 34.56
C GLU A 313 -18.04 22.50 34.93
N THR A 314 -19.18 23.12 34.64
CA THR A 314 -19.43 24.47 35.12
C THR A 314 -19.52 24.43 36.65
N PRO A 315 -18.78 25.28 37.39
CA PRO A 315 -18.82 25.27 38.85
C PRO A 315 -20.26 25.39 39.37
N GLU A 316 -20.62 24.56 40.34
CA GLU A 316 -21.93 24.66 40.98
C GLU A 316 -22.10 25.99 41.73
N ILE A 317 -23.32 26.53 41.73
CA ILE A 317 -23.65 27.72 42.52
C ILE A 317 -23.83 27.32 43.98
N TYR A 318 -22.90 27.73 44.83
CA TYR A 318 -23.00 27.56 46.28
C TYR A 318 -23.66 28.77 46.96
N ASN A 319 -24.52 28.51 47.95
CA ASN A 319 -25.07 29.56 48.80
C ASN A 319 -23.97 30.07 49.75
N VAL A 320 -23.91 31.39 49.91
CA VAL A 320 -23.08 32.01 50.96
C VAL A 320 -23.65 31.61 52.33
N THR A 321 -22.80 31.07 53.20
CA THR A 321 -23.14 30.75 54.59
C THR A 321 -22.46 31.71 55.56
N GLY A 322 -23.09 31.95 56.71
CA GLY A 322 -22.61 32.89 57.72
C GLY A 322 -23.24 34.29 57.65
N GLY A 323 -22.88 35.16 58.59
CA GLY A 323 -23.39 36.52 58.67
C GLY A 323 -24.80 36.68 59.25
N THR A 324 -25.18 35.89 60.27
CA THR A 324 -26.40 36.21 61.03
C THR A 324 -26.26 37.61 61.65
N MET A 325 -27.18 38.50 61.28
CA MET A 325 -27.30 39.84 61.85
C MET A 325 -27.38 39.74 63.38
N ASN A 326 -26.27 40.00 64.08
CA ASN A 326 -26.39 40.57 65.42
C ASN A 326 -26.69 42.06 65.25
N THR A 327 -27.78 42.50 65.86
CA THR A 327 -28.50 43.76 65.71
C THR A 327 -27.75 45.02 66.15
N THR A 328 -26.54 45.28 65.64
CA THR A 328 -25.85 46.55 65.92
C THR A 328 -25.07 47.04 64.71
N CYS A 329 -25.54 48.14 64.12
CA CYS A 329 -24.76 49.00 63.21
C CYS A 329 -23.71 49.80 64.00
N ASP A 330 -22.84 49.11 64.73
CA ASP A 330 -21.71 49.76 65.37
C ASP A 330 -20.63 49.97 64.30
N ASN A 331 -20.28 51.22 64.12
CA ASN A 331 -19.34 51.81 63.17
C ASN A 331 -17.88 51.34 63.30
N ASN A 332 -17.66 50.12 63.80
CA ASN A 332 -16.37 49.48 64.01
C ASN A 332 -16.25 48.13 63.27
N ASN A 333 -17.01 47.95 62.19
CA ASN A 333 -17.26 46.66 61.57
C ASN A 333 -16.02 46.10 60.83
N THR A 334 -15.42 45.03 61.34
CA THR A 334 -14.37 44.24 60.67
C THR A 334 -14.91 43.32 59.57
N GLY A 335 -16.17 43.45 59.19
CA GLY A 335 -16.85 42.54 58.26
C GLY A 335 -17.27 41.24 58.95
N LEU A 336 -18.32 40.60 58.41
CA LEU A 336 -18.74 39.27 58.84
C LEU A 336 -17.94 38.24 58.05
N VAL A 337 -17.43 37.20 58.73
CA VAL A 337 -16.85 36.05 58.05
C VAL A 337 -18.00 35.33 57.32
N VAL A 338 -17.94 35.37 56.00
CA VAL A 338 -18.77 34.58 55.10
C VAL A 338 -17.98 33.35 54.69
N GLY A 339 -18.63 32.19 54.67
CA GLY A 339 -18.07 30.94 54.15
C GLY A 339 -18.86 30.46 52.93
N LEU A 340 -18.26 29.60 52.13
CA LEU A 340 -18.93 28.86 51.06
C LEU A 340 -19.01 27.40 51.50
N ASP A 341 -20.21 26.95 51.90
CA ASP A 341 -20.42 25.56 52.30
C ASP A 341 -20.51 24.68 51.05
N GLY A 342 -19.68 23.65 50.98
CA GLY A 342 -19.60 22.73 49.83
C GLY A 342 -18.77 23.20 48.63
N SER A 343 -18.06 24.33 48.70
CA SER A 343 -17.25 24.86 47.59
C SER A 343 -16.14 23.91 47.11
N GLU A 344 -15.84 23.98 45.82
CA GLU A 344 -14.79 23.18 45.17
C GLU A 344 -13.40 23.79 45.41
N LEU A 345 -12.40 22.95 45.62
CA LEU A 345 -11.01 23.39 45.79
C LEU A 345 -10.43 23.89 44.45
N ASN A 346 -9.67 24.99 44.49
CA ASN A 346 -9.03 25.64 43.33
C ASN A 346 -9.98 26.30 42.32
N VAL A 347 -11.21 26.62 42.72
CA VAL A 347 -12.17 27.36 41.91
C VAL A 347 -12.35 28.76 42.49
N THR A 348 -12.14 29.80 41.69
CA THR A 348 -12.40 31.18 42.12
C THR A 348 -13.87 31.54 41.87
N TYR A 349 -14.61 31.85 42.95
CA TYR A 349 -16.01 32.23 42.90
C TYR A 349 -16.19 33.74 42.91
N GLU A 350 -17.20 34.25 42.19
CA GLU A 350 -17.64 35.65 42.25
C GLU A 350 -18.94 35.79 43.06
N LEU A 351 -19.00 36.78 43.95
CA LEU A 351 -20.20 37.07 44.72
C LEU A 351 -21.23 37.84 43.88
N TYR A 352 -22.47 37.34 43.86
CA TYR A 352 -23.64 38.02 43.28
C TYR A 352 -24.55 38.53 44.39
N PHE A 353 -25.08 39.74 44.25
CA PHE A 353 -26.07 40.32 45.15
C PHE A 353 -27.33 40.72 44.38
N ASN A 354 -28.49 40.12 44.72
CA ASN A 354 -29.76 40.28 44.00
C ASN A 354 -29.65 40.02 42.47
N GLY A 355 -28.82 39.05 42.08
CA GLY A 355 -28.60 38.70 40.68
C GLY A 355 -27.65 39.63 39.92
N LEU A 356 -27.04 40.62 40.59
CA LEU A 356 -26.02 41.48 40.02
C LEU A 356 -24.64 41.07 40.55
N SER A 357 -23.67 40.91 39.64
CA SER A 357 -22.27 40.71 40.03
C SER A 357 -21.79 41.86 40.90
N THR A 358 -21.04 41.53 41.95
CA THR A 358 -20.41 42.53 42.83
C THR A 358 -18.96 42.81 42.44
N GLY A 359 -18.36 42.00 41.54
CA GLY A 359 -16.94 42.05 41.20
C GLY A 359 -16.00 41.55 42.30
N LEU A 360 -16.54 41.07 43.43
CA LEU A 360 -15.75 40.50 44.52
C LEU A 360 -15.54 39.01 44.29
N THR A 361 -14.29 38.57 44.30
CA THR A 361 -13.92 37.16 44.12
C THR A 361 -13.33 36.56 45.40
N THR A 362 -13.56 35.26 45.58
CA THR A 362 -12.92 34.43 46.60
C THR A 362 -12.29 33.20 45.94
N PRO A 363 -11.03 32.86 46.24
CA PRO A 363 -10.42 31.61 45.81
C PRO A 363 -11.08 30.38 46.43
#